data_AF-A0A1W2F9P7-F1
#
_entry.id   AF-A0A1W2F9P7-F1
#
_cell.length_a   1.000
_cell.length_b   1.000
_cell.length_c   1.000
_cell.angle_alpha   90.00
_cell.angle_beta   90.00
_cell.angle_gamma   90.00
#
_symmetry.space_group_name_H-M   'P 1'
#
loop_
_entity.id
_entity.type
_entity.pdbx_description
1 polymer ?
#
loop_
_entity_poly.entity_id
_entity_poly.type
_entity_poly.pdbx_seq_one_letter_code
_entity_poly.pdbx_strand_id
1 'polypeptide(L)'
;MAMLDKLPSDQFFSEMMKHSKLVMPFSDFEERTMARINKESLVKRSVAKHKKFAVLFFVIGTGFGFVLTFFLSLTETNIVGIPSDTLLLICRLIYVFVVLTQLNSITALFSKSGNYHIT
;
A
#
# COMPACT_ATOMS: atom_id res chain seq x y z
N MET A 1 -66.23 10.77 4.81
CA MET A 1 -64.84 10.50 5.23
C MET A 1 -64.62 9.00 4.98
N ALA A 2 -63.75 8.53 4.10
CA ALA A 2 -62.60 9.14 3.46
C ALA A 2 -62.63 8.84 1.95
N MET A 3 -62.49 9.91 1.18
CA MET A 3 -62.15 9.93 -0.24
C MET A 3 -60.66 9.59 -0.31
N LEU A 4 -60.32 8.29 -0.20
CA LEU A 4 -58.93 7.83 -0.21
C LEU A 4 -58.54 7.54 -1.67
N ASP A 5 -58.08 8.63 -2.29
CA ASP A 5 -56.84 8.65 -3.07
C ASP A 5 -56.69 7.55 -4.12
N LYS A 6 -57.42 7.69 -5.24
CA LYS A 6 -56.97 7.11 -6.51
C LYS A 6 -55.74 7.91 -6.95
N LEU A 7 -54.57 7.49 -6.49
CA LEU A 7 -53.31 8.11 -6.88
C LEU A 7 -53.20 8.14 -8.42
N PRO A 8 -53.05 9.32 -9.05
CA PRO A 8 -52.56 9.45 -10.41
C PRO A 8 -51.03 9.24 -10.46
N SER A 9 -50.47 8.45 -9.53
CA SER A 9 -49.03 8.35 -9.30
C SER A 9 -48.32 7.56 -10.37
N ASP A 10 -48.93 6.53 -10.95
CA ASP A 10 -48.17 5.59 -11.77
C ASP A 10 -47.79 6.19 -13.13
N GLN A 11 -48.69 6.99 -13.70
CA GLN A 11 -48.42 7.72 -14.94
C GLN A 11 -47.43 8.86 -14.71
N PHE A 12 -47.63 9.66 -13.66
CA PHE A 12 -46.74 10.77 -13.32
C PHE A 12 -45.35 10.28 -12.93
N PHE A 13 -45.26 9.21 -12.14
CA PHE A 13 -44.02 8.57 -11.74
C PHE A 13 -43.33 7.90 -12.93
N SER A 14 -44.07 7.23 -13.82
CA SER A 14 -43.48 6.67 -15.04
C SER A 14 -42.92 7.74 -15.97
N GLU A 15 -43.57 8.91 -16.05
CA GLU A 15 -43.12 10.02 -16.89
C GLU A 15 -41.88 10.70 -16.29
N MET A 16 -41.87 10.92 -14.97
CA MET A 16 -40.71 11.41 -14.24
C MET A 16 -39.51 10.45 -14.34
N MET A 17 -39.75 9.14 -14.30
CA MET A 17 -38.73 8.10 -14.49
C MET A 17 -38.16 8.09 -15.91
N LYS A 18 -38.96 8.40 -16.94
CA LYS A 18 -38.48 8.53 -18.33
C LYS A 18 -37.58 9.76 -18.49
N HIS A 19 -37.88 10.86 -17.81
CA HIS A 19 -37.03 12.06 -17.79
C HIS A 19 -35.77 11.89 -16.94
N SER A 20 -35.78 10.98 -15.97
CA SER A 20 -34.61 10.60 -15.17
C SER A 20 -33.69 9.59 -15.87
N LYS A 21 -34.08 9.06 -17.04
CA LYS A 21 -33.21 8.14 -17.80
C LYS A 21 -32.05 8.95 -18.36
N LEU A 22 -30.96 8.96 -17.60
CA LEU A 22 -29.69 9.58 -17.98
C LEU A 22 -29.29 9.00 -19.34
N VAL A 23 -29.47 9.78 -20.40
CA VAL A 23 -29.01 9.42 -21.75
C VAL A 23 -27.50 9.29 -21.64
N MET A 24 -27.00 8.05 -21.67
CA MET A 24 -25.57 7.77 -21.59
C MET A 24 -24.90 8.51 -22.75
N PRO A 25 -24.09 9.55 -22.46
CA PRO A 25 -23.83 10.62 -23.42
C PRO A 25 -22.95 10.18 -24.60
N PHE A 26 -22.27 9.03 -24.49
CA PHE A 26 -21.38 8.48 -25.52
C PHE A 26 -21.37 6.95 -25.45
N SER A 27 -21.42 6.26 -26.60
CA SER A 27 -21.31 4.78 -26.69
C SER A 27 -20.05 4.22 -26.03
N ASP A 28 -18.98 5.02 -26.02
CA ASP A 28 -17.65 4.59 -25.59
C ASP A 28 -17.38 4.94 -24.12
N PHE A 29 -18.34 5.53 -23.40
CA PHE A 29 -18.16 5.93 -22.01
C PHE A 29 -17.91 4.73 -21.10
N GLU A 30 -18.68 3.66 -21.28
CA GLU A 30 -18.52 2.43 -20.51
C GLU A 30 -17.18 1.77 -20.80
N GLU A 31 -16.80 1.65 -22.07
CA GLU A 31 -15.54 1.04 -22.49
C GLU A 31 -14.33 1.84 -21.96
N ARG A 32 -14.34 3.17 -22.07
CA ARG A 32 -13.28 4.03 -21.53
C ARG A 32 -13.19 3.93 -20.00
N THR A 33 -14.33 3.89 -19.32
CA THR A 33 -14.38 3.78 -17.86
C THR A 33 -13.84 2.42 -17.40
N MET A 34 -14.29 1.33 -18.03
CA MET A 34 -13.82 -0.03 -17.74
C MET A 34 -12.33 -0.21 -18.07
N ALA A 35 -11.84 0.34 -19.18
CA ALA A 35 -10.43 0.31 -19.53
C ALA A 35 -9.55 1.05 -18.51
N ARG A 36 -10.04 2.18 -17.98
CA ARG A 36 -9.35 2.97 -16.94
C ARG A 36 -9.32 2.23 -15.61
N ILE A 37 -10.44 1.66 -15.19
CA ILE A 37 -10.54 0.82 -13.98
C ILE A 37 -9.60 -0.38 -14.08
N ASN A 38 -9.55 -1.04 -15.24
CA ASN A 38 -8.71 -2.21 -15.44
C ASN A 38 -7.21 -1.85 -15.38
N LYS A 39 -6.80 -0.75 -16.03
CA LYS A 39 -5.43 -0.21 -15.91
C LYS A 39 -5.04 0.09 -14.47
N GLU A 40 -5.91 0.76 -13.72
CA GLU A 40 -5.66 1.08 -12.31
C GLU A 40 -5.61 -0.18 -11.43
N SER A 41 -6.44 -1.18 -11.72
CA SER A 41 -6.44 -2.46 -11.01
C SER A 41 -5.16 -3.26 -11.21
N LEU A 42 -4.61 -3.26 -12.43
CA LEU A 42 -3.37 -3.95 -12.77
C LEU A 42 -2.17 -3.30 -12.08
N VAL A 43 -2.12 -1.96 -12.06
CA VAL A 43 -1.07 -1.21 -11.36
C VAL A 43 -1.16 -1.45 -9.85
N LYS A 44 -2.37 -1.38 -9.24
CA LYS A 44 -2.58 -1.68 -7.81
C LYS A 44 -2.16 -3.11 -7.45
N ARG A 45 -2.47 -4.09 -8.30
CA ARG A 45 -2.12 -5.50 -8.07
C ARG A 45 -0.61 -5.76 -8.17
N SER A 46 0.08 -5.03 -9.04
CA SER A 46 1.55 -5.09 -9.14
C SER A 46 2.23 -4.53 -7.89
N VAL A 47 1.80 -3.34 -7.43
CA VAL A 47 2.35 -2.67 -6.24
C VAL A 47 2.16 -3.51 -4.97
N ALA A 48 1.04 -4.23 -4.84
CA ALA A 48 0.78 -5.12 -3.71
C ALA A 48 1.77 -6.31 -3.62
N LYS A 49 2.30 -6.79 -4.76
CA LYS A 49 3.32 -7.86 -4.77
C LYS A 49 4.67 -7.35 -4.27
N HIS A 50 5.11 -6.18 -4.75
CA HIS A 50 6.38 -5.58 -4.33
C HIS A 50 6.41 -5.28 -2.82
N LYS A 51 5.26 -4.91 -2.24
CA LYS A 51 5.12 -4.69 -0.79
C LYS A 51 5.43 -5.95 0.04
N LYS A 52 5.02 -7.13 -0.41
CA LYS A 52 5.31 -8.41 0.29
C LYS A 52 6.80 -8.75 0.23
N PHE A 53 7.45 -8.50 -0.90
CA PHE A 53 8.89 -8.68 -1.03
C PHE A 53 9.68 -7.72 -0.13
N ALA A 54 9.28 -6.46 0.00
CA ALA A 54 9.94 -5.51 0.90
C ALA A 54 9.91 -5.99 2.37
N VAL A 55 8.77 -6.51 2.84
CA VAL A 55 8.66 -7.09 4.19
C VAL A 55 9.53 -8.34 4.33
N LEU A 56 9.55 -9.21 3.33
CA LEU A 56 10.39 -10.42 3.35
C LEU A 56 11.88 -10.07 3.42
N PHE A 57 12.36 -9.16 2.58
CA PHE A 57 13.74 -8.70 2.60
C PHE A 57 14.11 -7.99 3.91
N PHE A 58 13.16 -7.28 4.52
CA PHE A 58 13.37 -6.69 5.83
C PHE A 58 13.58 -7.75 6.91
N VAL A 59 12.71 -8.76 7.00
CA VAL A 59 12.85 -9.83 7.99
C VAL A 59 14.16 -10.59 7.80
N ILE A 60 14.50 -10.92 6.55
CA ILE A 60 15.76 -11.61 6.22
C ILE A 60 16.97 -10.74 6.57
N GLY A 61 16.98 -9.46 6.17
CA GLY A 61 18.09 -8.55 6.43
C GLY A 61 18.29 -8.27 7.92
N THR A 62 17.18 -8.16 8.68
CA THR A 62 17.24 -7.96 10.13
C THR A 62 17.80 -9.19 10.84
N GLY A 63 17.33 -10.39 10.48
CA GLY A 63 17.85 -11.64 10.99
C GLY A 63 19.32 -11.87 10.62
N PHE A 64 19.67 -11.60 9.36
CA PHE A 64 21.06 -11.73 8.89
C PHE A 64 22.00 -10.79 9.63
N GLY A 65 21.65 -9.50 9.78
CA GLY A 65 22.50 -8.56 10.51
C GLY A 65 22.62 -8.88 12.00
N PHE A 66 21.60 -9.49 12.61
CA PHE A 66 21.68 -10.00 13.99
C PHE A 66 22.67 -11.16 14.10
N VAL A 67 22.58 -12.15 13.20
CA VAL A 67 23.52 -13.28 13.15
C VAL A 67 24.95 -12.79 12.87
N LEU A 68 25.10 -11.82 11.95
CA LEU A 68 26.39 -11.23 11.62
C LEU A 68 27.01 -10.54 12.85
N THR A 69 26.21 -9.77 13.59
CA THR A 69 26.65 -9.09 14.82
C THR A 69 27.06 -10.11 15.89
N PHE A 70 26.33 -11.22 16.02
CA PHE A 70 26.66 -12.30 16.95
C PHE A 70 28.00 -12.97 16.58
N PHE A 71 28.19 -13.33 15.30
CA PHE A 71 29.45 -13.90 14.82
C PHE A 71 30.65 -12.96 15.01
N LEU A 72 30.44 -11.66 14.78
CA LEU A 72 31.46 -10.64 15.04
C LEU A 72 31.85 -10.57 16.52
N SER A 73 30.87 -10.72 17.41
CA SER A 73 31.10 -10.71 18.87
C SER A 73 31.84 -11.93 19.39
N LEU A 74 31.74 -13.08 18.71
CA LEU A 74 32.50 -14.29 19.06
C LEU A 74 33.95 -14.25 18.60
N THR A 75 34.25 -13.41 17.61
CA THR A 75 35.57 -13.34 17.00
C THR A 75 36.39 -12.27 17.73
N GLU A 76 37.04 -12.64 18.84
CA GLU A 76 37.98 -11.78 19.58
C GLU A 76 39.31 -11.56 18.83
N THR A 77 39.25 -11.31 17.52
CA THR A 77 40.46 -11.00 16.75
C THR A 77 40.69 -9.51 16.78
N ASN A 78 41.77 -9.09 17.46
CA ASN A 78 42.32 -7.74 17.33
C ASN A 78 42.84 -7.57 15.90
N ILE A 79 41.96 -7.20 14.98
CA ILE A 79 42.32 -6.86 13.60
C ILE A 79 42.79 -5.41 13.61
N VAL A 80 44.08 -5.21 13.33
CA VAL A 80 44.67 -3.90 13.02
C VAL A 80 44.69 -2.91 14.21
N GLY A 81 45.14 -3.34 15.39
CA GLY A 81 45.50 -2.43 16.50
C GLY A 81 44.37 -1.57 17.10
N ILE A 82 43.12 -1.76 16.63
CA ILE A 82 41.92 -1.14 17.15
C ILE A 82 41.27 -2.14 18.11
N PRO A 83 40.87 -1.73 19.33
CA PRO A 83 40.15 -2.61 20.24
C PRO A 83 38.85 -3.10 19.61
N SER A 84 38.63 -4.42 19.63
CA SER A 84 37.48 -5.10 19.03
C SER A 84 36.13 -4.49 19.47
N ASP A 85 36.06 -4.04 20.73
CA ASP A 85 34.87 -3.41 21.32
C ASP A 85 34.41 -2.16 20.58
N THR A 86 35.35 -1.33 20.12
CA THR A 86 35.04 -0.09 19.38
C THR A 86 34.49 -0.42 17.99
N LEU A 87 35.05 -1.43 17.33
CA LEU A 87 34.59 -1.88 16.02
C LEU A 87 33.17 -2.49 16.12
N LEU A 88 32.93 -3.31 17.14
CA LEU A 88 31.62 -3.87 17.46
C LEU A 88 30.57 -2.79 17.71
N LEU A 89 30.92 -1.75 18.47
CA LEU A 89 30.05 -0.60 18.72
C LEU A 89 29.65 0.11 17.42
N ILE A 90 30.61 0.37 16.53
CA ILE A 90 30.36 1.02 15.24
C ILE A 90 29.46 0.14 14.36
N CYS A 91 29.76 -1.15 14.24
CA CYS A 91 28.93 -2.09 13.49
C CYS A 91 27.49 -2.15 14.04
N ARG A 92 27.32 -2.13 15.36
CA ARG A 92 26.00 -2.11 16.00
C ARG A 92 25.23 -0.83 15.70
N LEU A 93 25.89 0.33 15.73
CA LEU A 93 25.27 1.60 15.36
C LEU A 93 24.83 1.62 13.90
N ILE A 94 25.68 1.16 12.98
CA ILE A 94 25.35 1.05 11.56
C ILE A 94 24.16 0.11 11.38
N TYR A 95 24.15 -1.04 12.05
CA TYR A 95 23.03 -1.98 11.98
C TYR A 95 21.71 -1.36 12.44
N VAL A 96 21.70 -0.68 13.59
CA VAL A 96 20.50 0.02 14.09
C VAL A 96 20.04 1.08 13.10
N PHE A 97 20.96 1.84 12.51
CA PHE A 97 20.63 2.85 11.51
C PHE A 97 20.03 2.26 10.24
N VAL A 98 20.57 1.14 9.75
CA VAL A 98 20.03 0.39 8.60
C VAL A 98 18.62 -0.11 8.92
N VAL A 99 18.41 -0.70 10.10
CA VAL A 99 17.09 -1.19 10.52
C VAL A 99 16.08 -0.04 10.61
N LEU A 100 16.44 1.09 11.21
CA LEU A 100 15.58 2.27 11.29
C LEU A 100 15.22 2.83 9.89
N THR A 101 16.19 2.90 8.99
CA THR A 101 15.98 3.38 7.61
C THR A 101 15.05 2.44 6.84
N GLN A 102 15.20 1.13 7.03
CA GLN A 102 14.33 0.13 6.42
C GLN A 102 12.92 0.19 7.01
N LEU A 103 12.78 0.38 8.32
CA LEU A 103 11.48 0.58 8.98
C LEU A 103 10.75 1.81 8.42
N ASN A 104 11.47 2.94 8.25
CA ASN A 104 10.92 4.15 7.65
C ASN A 104 10.43 3.92 6.20
N SER A 105 11.19 3.15 5.43
CA SER A 105 10.82 2.80 4.04
C SER A 105 9.54 1.94 4.00
N ILE A 106 9.38 1.04 4.97
CA ILE A 106 8.17 0.22 5.11
C ILE A 106 6.99 1.08 5.55
N THR A 107 7.11 1.89 6.60
CA THR A 107 6.03 2.76 7.07
C THR A 107 5.61 3.77 5.99
N ALA A 108 6.54 4.31 5.19
CA ALA A 108 6.22 5.15 4.04
C ALA A 108 5.39 4.39 2.97
N LEU A 109 5.71 3.12 2.69
CA LEU A 109 4.92 2.26 1.79
C LEU A 109 3.52 1.93 2.35
N PHE A 110 3.36 1.83 3.68
CA PHE A 110 2.06 1.64 4.31
C PHE A 110 1.23 2.94 4.38
N SER A 111 1.87 4.08 4.67
CA SER A 111 1.24 5.41 4.70
C SER A 111 0.75 5.86 3.31
N LYS A 112 1.56 5.66 2.26
CA LYS A 112 1.17 5.98 0.87
C LYS A 112 -0.02 5.14 0.38
N SER A 113 -0.31 4.01 1.01
CA SER A 113 -1.49 3.19 0.71
C SER A 113 -2.80 3.81 1.20
N GLY A 114 -2.76 4.75 2.16
CA GLY A 114 -3.95 5.45 2.66
C GLY A 114 -4.41 6.62 1.79
N ASN A 115 -3.54 7.16 0.92
CA ASN A 115 -3.79 8.38 0.17
C ASN A 115 -4.27 8.18 -1.28
N TYR A 116 -4.66 6.95 -1.67
CA TYR A 116 -5.35 6.69 -2.94
C TYR A 116 -6.87 6.62 -2.77
N HIS A 117 -7.40 7.46 -1.87
CA HIS A 117 -8.82 7.75 -1.79
C HIS A 117 -9.08 9.04 -2.60
N ILE A 118 -9.54 8.83 -3.83
CA ILE A 118 -10.41 9.73 -4.60
C ILE A 118 -9.85 11.14 -4.88
N THR A 119 -9.30 11.32 -6.08
CA THR A 119 -9.63 12.46 -6.95
C THR A 119 -9.68 11.98 -8.39
#